data_AF-A0A0C9NMJ3-F1
#
_entry.id   AF-A0A0C9NMJ3-F1
#
_cell.length_a   1.000
_cell.length_b   1.000
_cell.length_c   1.000
_cell.angle_alpha   90.00
_cell.angle_beta   90.00
_cell.angle_gamma   90.00
#
_symmetry.space_group_name_H-M   'P 1'
#
loop_
_entity.id
_entity.type
_entity.pdbx_description
1 polymer ?
#
loop_
_entity_poly.entity_id
_entity_poly.type
_entity_poly.pdbx_seq_one_letter_code
_entity_poly.pdbx_strand_id
1 'polypeptide(L)'
;MRRLSVLTAAAALVMFAGTANAHPKLVSASPAANATVAKPARIELHFSEKLMPAFSKADLTMAAMPGMAAMKMASASALSSDGRTLVITPKSPLPSGRYSVAWNVVSTDTHKVAGTYVFAVK
;
A
#
# COMPACT_ATOMS: atom_id res chain seq x y z
N MET A 1 -41.83 -8.50 56.61
CA MET A 1 -40.35 -8.50 56.73
C MET A 1 -39.76 -9.12 55.45
N ARG A 2 -38.72 -8.48 54.86
CA ARG A 2 -37.79 -8.97 53.79
C ARG A 2 -38.43 -9.60 52.54
N ARG A 3 -38.62 -8.92 51.40
CA ARG A 3 -37.64 -8.38 50.40
C ARG A 3 -36.51 -9.34 50.00
N LEU A 4 -36.24 -9.27 48.69
CA LEU A 4 -35.08 -9.69 47.90
C LEU A 4 -35.21 -11.06 47.21
N SER A 5 -34.93 -11.23 45.91
CA SER A 5 -34.69 -10.35 44.76
C SER A 5 -34.50 -11.33 43.60
N VAL A 6 -35.34 -11.28 42.57
CA VAL A 6 -35.04 -11.96 41.31
C VAL A 6 -33.93 -11.14 40.64
N LEU A 7 -32.67 -11.45 40.95
CA LEU A 7 -31.52 -10.88 40.23
C LEU A 7 -31.41 -11.62 38.90
N THR A 8 -32.03 -11.03 37.88
CA THR A 8 -31.77 -11.26 36.47
C THR A 8 -30.27 -11.12 36.21
N ALA A 9 -29.56 -12.24 36.08
CA ALA A 9 -28.19 -12.25 35.58
C ALA A 9 -28.24 -12.05 34.05
N ALA A 10 -28.47 -10.81 33.61
CA ALA A 10 -28.23 -10.42 32.23
C ALA A 10 -26.71 -10.33 32.03
N ALA A 11 -26.10 -11.43 31.60
CA ALA A 11 -24.71 -11.45 31.18
C ALA A 11 -24.54 -10.49 30.00
N ALA A 12 -23.95 -9.33 30.25
CA ALA A 12 -23.59 -8.37 29.22
C ALA A 12 -22.49 -8.98 28.35
N LEU A 13 -22.87 -9.60 27.23
CA LEU A 13 -21.93 -9.85 26.12
C LEU A 13 -21.52 -8.49 25.55
N VAL A 14 -20.41 -7.96 26.06
CA VAL A 14 -19.74 -6.84 25.42
C VAL A 14 -19.06 -7.39 24.16
N MET A 15 -19.80 -7.42 23.06
CA MET A 15 -19.24 -7.64 21.73
C MET A 15 -18.27 -6.50 21.44
N PHE A 16 -16.96 -6.76 21.54
CA PHE A 16 -15.95 -5.86 21.00
C PHE A 16 -16.10 -5.87 19.47
N ALA A 17 -16.92 -4.97 18.94
CA ALA A 17 -16.94 -4.66 17.52
C ALA A 17 -15.60 -3.97 17.19
N GLY A 18 -14.57 -4.78 16.91
CA GLY A 18 -13.33 -4.27 16.35
C GLY A 18 -13.65 -3.50 15.08
N THR A 19 -13.15 -2.27 14.98
CA THR A 19 -13.31 -1.46 13.77
C THR A 19 -12.61 -2.18 12.62
N ALA A 20 -13.38 -2.83 11.74
CA ALA A 20 -12.84 -3.35 10.49
C ALA A 20 -12.36 -2.15 9.67
N ASN A 21 -11.05 -2.04 9.45
CA ASN A 21 -10.50 -1.03 8.55
C ASN A 21 -10.82 -1.46 7.12
N ALA A 22 -11.87 -0.88 6.53
CA ALA A 22 -12.31 -1.19 5.17
C ALA A 22 -11.45 -0.53 4.07
N HIS A 23 -10.52 0.37 4.43
CA HIS A 23 -9.72 1.07 3.43
C HIS A 23 -8.37 0.36 3.20
N PRO A 24 -7.95 0.13 1.94
CA PRO A 24 -6.65 -0.44 1.64
C PRO A 24 -5.54 0.52 2.08
N LYS A 25 -4.74 0.09 3.06
CA LYS A 25 -3.59 0.86 3.57
C LYS A 25 -2.29 0.26 3.06
N LEU A 26 -1.34 1.11 2.71
CA LEU A 26 0.04 0.68 2.50
C LEU A 26 0.63 0.27 3.87
N VAL A 27 0.96 -1.01 4.02
CA VAL A 27 1.55 -1.59 5.22
C VAL A 27 3.07 -1.45 5.19
N SER A 28 3.68 -1.73 4.04
CA SER A 28 5.11 -1.61 3.83
C SER A 28 5.44 -1.46 2.36
N ALA A 29 6.67 -1.01 2.08
CA ALA A 29 7.21 -0.94 0.73
C ALA A 29 8.64 -1.47 0.69
N SER A 30 9.02 -2.05 -0.43
CA SER A 30 10.39 -2.45 -0.74
C SER A 30 10.76 -1.92 -2.13
N PRO A 31 11.70 -0.97 -2.27
CA PRO A 31 12.47 -0.31 -1.21
C PRO A 31 11.61 0.46 -0.20
N ALA A 32 12.06 0.51 1.05
CA ALA A 32 11.37 1.27 2.10
C ALA A 32 11.39 2.78 1.79
N ALA A 33 10.44 3.51 2.39
CA ALA A 33 10.37 4.95 2.21
C ALA A 33 11.66 5.64 2.68
N ASN A 34 12.15 6.55 1.84
CA ASN A 34 13.42 7.28 2.01
C ASN A 34 14.68 6.40 2.03
N ALA A 35 14.58 5.10 1.72
CA ALA A 35 15.74 4.22 1.64
C ALA A 35 16.61 4.55 0.41
N THR A 36 17.91 4.32 0.55
CA THR A 36 18.86 4.34 -0.58
C THR A 36 19.31 2.91 -0.87
N VAL A 37 18.96 2.37 -2.04
CA VAL A 37 19.20 0.98 -2.40
C VAL A 37 20.00 0.85 -3.69
N ALA A 38 20.63 -0.30 -3.91
CA ALA A 38 21.25 -0.62 -5.19
C ALA A 38 20.17 -1.06 -6.19
N LYS A 39 20.12 -0.37 -7.34
CA LYS A 39 19.31 -0.65 -8.56
C LYS A 39 18.27 -1.78 -8.41
N PRO A 40 17.11 -1.53 -7.79
CA PRO A 40 16.14 -2.57 -7.50
C PRO A 40 15.51 -3.10 -8.80
N ALA A 41 15.45 -4.42 -8.96
CA ALA A 41 14.79 -5.07 -10.09
C ALA A 41 13.25 -5.01 -10.01
N ARG A 42 12.72 -4.85 -8.80
CA ARG A 42 11.29 -4.72 -8.51
C ARG A 42 11.09 -3.76 -7.34
N ILE A 43 9.96 -3.07 -7.37
CA ILE A 43 9.43 -2.30 -6.25
C ILE A 43 8.12 -2.96 -5.82
N GLU A 44 7.93 -3.17 -4.53
CA GLU A 44 6.76 -3.83 -3.97
C GLU A 44 6.05 -2.91 -2.99
N LEU A 45 4.74 -2.81 -3.16
CA LEU A 45 3.84 -2.10 -2.24
C LEU A 45 2.91 -3.12 -1.61
N HIS A 46 3.04 -3.36 -0.31
CA HIS A 46 2.23 -4.32 0.42
C HIS A 46 1.04 -3.60 1.05
N PHE A 47 -0.17 -4.07 0.76
CA PHE A 47 -1.41 -3.50 1.25
C PHE A 47 -2.07 -4.40 2.29
N SER A 48 -2.89 -3.81 3.16
CA SER A 48 -3.68 -4.54 4.15
C SER A 48 -4.75 -5.43 3.49
N GLU A 49 -5.36 -4.91 2.42
CA GLU A 49 -6.48 -5.54 1.73
C GLU A 49 -6.11 -6.12 0.36
N LYS A 50 -6.92 -7.07 -0.10
CA LYS A 50 -6.85 -7.55 -1.49
C LYS A 50 -7.30 -6.44 -2.43
N LEU A 51 -6.56 -6.28 -3.51
CA LEU A 51 -6.79 -5.27 -4.52
C LEU A 51 -7.43 -5.88 -5.77
N MET A 52 -8.20 -5.08 -6.49
CA MET A 52 -8.76 -5.42 -7.80
C MET A 52 -7.71 -5.16 -8.88
N PRO A 53 -7.24 -6.17 -9.62
CA PRO A 53 -6.17 -6.00 -10.62
C PRO A 53 -6.50 -4.97 -11.70
N ALA A 54 -7.73 -4.98 -12.22
CA ALA A 54 -8.15 -4.10 -13.31
C ALA A 54 -8.15 -2.60 -12.94
N PHE A 55 -8.17 -2.28 -11.64
CA PHE A 55 -8.31 -0.91 -11.14
C PHE A 55 -7.13 -0.46 -10.28
N SER A 56 -6.07 -1.27 -10.19
CA SER A 56 -4.92 -1.01 -9.34
C SER A 56 -3.65 -0.88 -10.17
N LYS A 57 -2.98 0.27 -10.07
CA LYS A 57 -1.77 0.58 -10.85
C LYS A 57 -0.84 1.53 -10.10
N ALA A 58 0.42 1.52 -10.49
CA ALA A 58 1.43 2.45 -10.00
C ALA A 58 2.30 2.99 -11.13
N ASP A 59 2.74 4.23 -10.97
CA ASP A 59 3.66 4.93 -11.85
C ASP A 59 4.97 5.20 -11.10
N LEU A 60 6.09 5.02 -11.80
CA LEU A 60 7.43 5.31 -11.30
C LEU A 60 7.99 6.54 -12.02
N THR A 61 8.43 7.54 -11.26
CA THR A 61 8.97 8.79 -11.80
C THR A 61 10.33 9.07 -11.18
N MET A 62 11.33 9.37 -12.00
CA MET A 62 12.60 9.90 -11.56
C MET A 62 12.44 11.41 -11.32
N ALA A 63 12.91 11.89 -10.16
CA ALA A 63 12.91 13.31 -9.87
C ALA A 63 13.91 14.07 -10.77
N ALA A 64 13.69 15.37 -10.91
CA ALA A 64 14.62 16.23 -11.64
C ALA A 64 16.02 16.22 -11.01
N MET A 65 17.04 16.31 -11.85
CA MET A 65 18.45 16.43 -11.48
C MET A 65 19.11 17.53 -12.32
N PRO A 66 20.31 18.02 -11.95
CA PRO A 66 21.00 19.02 -12.75
C PRO A 66 21.11 18.60 -14.22
N GLY A 67 20.53 19.40 -15.12
CA GLY A 67 20.51 19.11 -16.56
C GLY A 67 19.42 18.14 -17.05
N MET A 68 18.54 17.64 -16.17
CA MET A 68 17.48 16.69 -16.54
C MET A 68 16.18 16.95 -15.77
N ALA A 69 15.08 17.17 -16.48
CA ALA A 69 13.75 17.30 -15.88
C ALA A 69 13.27 15.97 -15.29
N ALA A 70 12.23 16.02 -14.43
CA ALA A 70 11.60 14.81 -13.92
C ALA A 70 11.05 13.96 -15.08
N MET A 71 11.28 12.65 -15.03
CA MET A 71 10.97 11.73 -16.13
C MET A 71 10.19 10.53 -15.62
N LYS A 72 9.09 10.19 -16.30
CA LYS A 72 8.38 8.94 -16.07
C LYS A 72 9.24 7.76 -16.53
N MET A 73 9.46 6.80 -15.65
CA MET A 73 10.18 5.57 -15.97
C MET A 73 9.24 4.58 -16.64
N ALA A 74 9.72 3.89 -17.67
CA ALA A 74 9.00 2.79 -18.26
C ALA A 74 8.97 1.61 -17.28
N SER A 75 7.79 1.23 -16.80
CA SER A 75 7.57 0.11 -15.88
C SER A 75 6.29 -0.65 -16.21
N ALA A 76 6.24 -1.90 -15.79
CA ALA A 76 5.00 -2.68 -15.68
C ALA A 76 4.54 -2.69 -14.23
N SER A 77 3.23 -2.79 -13.99
CA SER A 77 2.68 -3.04 -12.65
C SER A 77 1.70 -4.20 -12.69
N ALA A 78 1.78 -5.08 -11.70
CA ALA A 78 0.93 -6.26 -11.57
C ALA A 78 0.72 -6.60 -10.10
N LEU A 79 -0.42 -7.22 -9.78
CA LEU A 79 -0.64 -7.75 -8.43
C LEU A 79 0.04 -9.12 -8.28
N SER A 80 0.54 -9.38 -7.08
CA SER A 80 0.92 -10.71 -6.63
C SER A 80 -0.27 -11.67 -6.64
N SER A 81 0.01 -12.97 -6.58
CA SER A 81 -1.01 -14.03 -6.55
C SER A 81 -1.97 -13.94 -5.37
N ASP A 82 -1.51 -13.43 -4.21
CA ASP A 82 -2.35 -13.20 -3.04
C ASP A 82 -3.24 -11.95 -3.14
N GLY A 83 -3.04 -11.13 -4.17
CA GLY A 83 -3.76 -9.90 -4.47
C GLY A 83 -3.45 -8.73 -3.54
N ARG A 84 -2.47 -8.84 -2.64
CA ARG A 84 -2.16 -7.80 -1.62
C ARG A 84 -0.89 -7.01 -1.89
N THR A 85 -0.09 -7.42 -2.86
CA THR A 85 1.15 -6.72 -3.22
C THR A 85 1.05 -6.20 -4.64
N LEU A 86 1.21 -4.89 -4.81
CA LEU A 86 1.40 -4.28 -6.13
C LEU A 86 2.90 -4.27 -6.44
N VAL A 87 3.29 -5.05 -7.44
CA VAL A 87 4.67 -5.17 -7.90
C VAL A 87 4.88 -4.27 -9.11
N ILE A 88 5.87 -3.39 -9.04
CA ILE A 88 6.31 -2.52 -10.12
C ILE A 88 7.66 -3.01 -10.61
N THR A 89 7.73 -3.36 -11.90
CA THR A 89 8.94 -3.86 -12.55
C THR A 89 9.42 -2.83 -13.58
N PRO A 90 10.54 -2.13 -13.32
CA PRO A 90 11.18 -1.28 -14.33
C PRO A 90 11.53 -2.07 -15.59
N LYS A 91 11.34 -1.48 -16.78
CA LYS A 91 11.71 -2.11 -18.06
C LYS A 91 13.22 -2.06 -18.35
N SER A 92 13.94 -1.21 -17.64
CA SER A 92 15.40 -1.08 -17.71
C SER A 92 15.96 -0.80 -16.32
N PRO A 93 17.26 -1.06 -16.07
CA PRO A 93 17.89 -0.72 -14.81
C PRO A 93 17.73 0.77 -14.47
N LEU A 94 17.35 1.06 -13.23
CA LEU A 94 17.17 2.43 -12.77
C LEU A 94 18.53 3.12 -12.62
N PRO A 95 18.74 4.29 -13.27
CA PRO A 95 19.91 5.12 -12.97
C PRO A 95 19.94 5.56 -11.50
N SER A 96 21.11 5.99 -11.02
CA SER A 96 21.23 6.55 -9.67
C SER A 96 20.45 7.87 -9.60
N GLY A 97 19.70 8.08 -8.51
CA GLY A 97 18.87 9.25 -8.33
C GLY A 97 17.67 9.02 -7.42
N ARG A 98 16.84 10.05 -7.27
CA ARG A 98 15.62 10.00 -6.43
C ARG A 98 14.42 9.59 -7.27
N TYR A 99 13.60 8.71 -6.72
CA TYR A 99 12.42 8.18 -7.37
C TYR A 99 11.18 8.41 -6.51
N SER A 100 10.06 8.62 -7.19
CA SER A 100 8.73 8.71 -6.62
C SER A 100 7.87 7.59 -7.20
N VAL A 101 7.18 6.86 -6.33
CA VAL A 101 6.20 5.84 -6.70
C VAL A 101 4.84 6.39 -6.32
N ALA A 102 3.98 6.62 -7.31
CA ALA A 102 2.60 7.04 -7.11
C ALA A 102 1.67 5.87 -7.45
N TRP A 103 0.69 5.57 -6.61
CA TRP A 103 -0.27 4.50 -6.85
C TRP A 103 -1.71 4.98 -6.75
N ASN A 104 -2.58 4.28 -7.46
CA ASN A 104 -4.02 4.31 -7.30
C ASN A 104 -4.48 2.85 -7.23
N VAL A 105 -5.11 2.47 -6.12
CA VAL A 105 -5.56 1.10 -5.88
C VAL A 105 -7.03 1.08 -5.48
N VAL A 106 -7.71 -0.01 -5.81
CA VAL A 106 -9.09 -0.26 -5.40
C VAL A 106 -9.11 -1.62 -4.71
N SER A 107 -9.59 -1.67 -3.47
CA SER A 107 -9.77 -2.92 -2.74
C SER A 107 -10.99 -3.70 -3.25
N THR A 108 -11.05 -4.99 -2.96
CA THR A 108 -12.18 -5.86 -3.36
C THR A 108 -13.52 -5.47 -2.70
N ASP A 109 -13.50 -4.66 -1.66
CA ASP A 109 -14.68 -4.06 -1.01
C ASP A 109 -15.03 -2.67 -1.56
N THR A 110 -14.45 -2.29 -2.71
CA THR A 110 -14.76 -1.11 -3.54
C THR A 110 -14.19 0.25 -3.12
N HIS A 111 -13.34 0.29 -2.08
CA HIS A 111 -12.69 1.54 -1.67
C HIS A 111 -11.46 1.88 -2.52
N LYS A 112 -11.43 3.11 -3.07
CA LYS A 112 -10.28 3.65 -3.81
C LYS A 112 -9.36 4.43 -2.89
N VAL A 113 -8.07 4.14 -2.95
CA VAL A 113 -7.01 4.90 -2.27
C VAL A 113 -5.90 5.23 -3.25
N ALA A 114 -5.37 6.45 -3.14
CA ALA A 114 -4.17 6.88 -3.84
C ALA A 114 -3.09 7.25 -2.83
N GLY A 115 -1.83 7.16 -3.24
CA GLY A 115 -0.72 7.56 -2.39
C GLY A 115 0.57 7.73 -3.18
N THR A 116 1.59 8.24 -2.50
CA THR A 116 2.91 8.43 -3.07
C THR A 116 3.97 8.25 -2.00
N TYR A 117 5.11 7.67 -2.36
CA TYR A 117 6.30 7.63 -1.51
C TYR A 117 7.57 7.73 -2.35
N VAL A 118 8.69 8.03 -1.70
CA VAL A 118 9.98 8.24 -2.38
C VAL A 118 11.06 7.30 -1.86
N PHE A 119 12.01 6.97 -2.73
CA PHE A 119 13.25 6.26 -2.39
C PHE A 119 14.38 6.75 -3.29
N ALA A 120 15.62 6.33 -3.02
CA ALA A 120 16.78 6.65 -3.84
C ALA A 120 17.49 5.38 -4.34
N VAL A 121 18.05 5.49 -5.54
CA VAL A 121 18.93 4.48 -6.14
C VAL A 121 20.36 5.01 -6.10
N LYS A 122 21.30 4.19 -5.64
CA LYS A 122 22.74 4.43 -5.73
C LYS A 122 23.38 3.56 -6.80
#